data_AF-A0A957I2L4-F1
#
_entry.id   AF-A0A957I2L4-F1
#
_cell.length_a   1.000
_cell.length_b   1.000
_cell.length_c   1.000
_cell.angle_alpha   90.00
_cell.angle_beta   90.00
_cell.angle_gamma   90.00
#
_symmetry.space_group_name_H-M   'P 1'
#
loop_
_entity.id
_entity.type
_entity.pdbx_description
1 polymer ?
#
loop_
_entity_poly.entity_id
_entity_poly.type
_entity_poly.pdbx_seq_one_letter_code
_entity_poly.pdbx_strand_id
1 'polypeptide(L)'
;AAGPAIESRWGQNAATLPPDHPAWAIEAHYLGLALSNLVCILSPQRIILGGGVMEQRHLFPLIHAEVRQTLNGYVASPAVMARIADYIVPPGLGNRAGMLGAIALAQQTARAAQ
;
A
#
# COMPACT_ATOMS: atom_id res chain seq x y z
N ALA A 1 -0.23 -2.05 -8.41
CA ALA A 1 0.70 -3.18 -8.45
C ALA A 1 -0.08 -4.48 -8.56
N ALA A 2 0.23 -5.32 -9.56
CA ALA A 2 -0.35 -6.64 -9.73
C ALA A 2 0.75 -7.63 -10.09
N GLY A 3 0.86 -8.74 -9.35
CA GLY A 3 1.88 -9.78 -9.58
C GLY A 3 1.94 -10.25 -11.04
N PRO A 4 0.80 -10.60 -11.68
CA PRO A 4 0.78 -11.01 -13.09
C PRO A 4 1.28 -9.94 -14.06
N ALA A 5 1.05 -8.65 -13.77
CA ALA A 5 1.52 -7.56 -14.64
C ALA A 5 3.04 -7.38 -14.54
N ILE A 6 3.60 -7.53 -13.34
CA ILE A 6 5.05 -7.53 -13.11
C ILE A 6 5.68 -8.72 -13.83
N GLU A 7 5.11 -9.92 -13.65
CA GLU A 7 5.61 -11.15 -14.27
C GLU A 7 5.55 -11.08 -15.80
N SER A 8 4.44 -10.58 -16.37
CA SER A 8 4.33 -10.39 -17.81
C SER A 8 5.33 -9.38 -18.37
N ARG A 9 5.72 -8.37 -17.59
CA ARG A 9 6.67 -7.34 -18.04
C ARG A 9 8.11 -7.83 -17.99
N TRP A 10 8.47 -8.59 -16.96
CA TRP A 10 9.85 -8.96 -16.67
C TRP A 10 10.18 -10.41 -17.02
N GLY A 11 9.19 -11.20 -17.43
CA GLY A 11 9.35 -12.62 -17.72
C GLY A 11 9.73 -13.46 -16.49
N GLN A 12 9.60 -12.88 -15.29
CA GLN A 12 10.03 -13.48 -14.03
C GLN A 12 8.99 -13.17 -12.94
N ASN A 13 8.70 -14.17 -12.12
CA ASN A 13 7.74 -14.04 -11.03
C ASN A 13 8.17 -12.94 -10.05
N ALA A 14 7.25 -12.04 -9.69
CA ALA A 14 7.50 -10.91 -8.80
C ALA A 14 8.11 -11.31 -7.45
N ALA A 15 7.77 -12.49 -6.91
CA ALA A 15 8.31 -12.97 -5.64
C ALA A 15 9.82 -13.32 -5.71
N THR A 16 10.34 -13.57 -6.91
CA THR A 16 11.73 -13.99 -7.15
C THR A 16 12.64 -12.87 -7.64
N LEU A 17 12.09 -11.69 -7.95
CA LEU A 17 12.88 -10.55 -8.37
C LEU A 17 13.76 -10.06 -7.21
N PRO A 18 15.06 -9.80 -7.45
CA PRO A 18 15.95 -9.35 -6.39
C PRO A 18 15.59 -7.91 -5.93
N PRO A 19 15.91 -7.51 -4.69
CA PRO A 19 15.47 -6.21 -4.14
C PRO A 19 15.99 -4.97 -4.89
N ASP A 20 17.10 -5.09 -5.62
CA ASP A 20 17.72 -4.06 -6.44
C ASP A 20 17.16 -4.02 -7.88
N HIS A 21 16.24 -4.91 -8.23
CA HIS A 21 15.66 -4.98 -9.56
C HIS A 21 14.89 -3.69 -9.92
N PRO A 22 15.05 -3.13 -11.14
CA PRO A 22 14.39 -1.87 -11.55
C PRO A 22 12.86 -1.93 -11.54
N ALA A 23 12.28 -3.13 -11.53
CA ALA A 23 10.84 -3.34 -11.34
C ALA A 23 10.30 -2.60 -10.12
N TRP A 24 11.04 -2.58 -9.01
CA TRP A 24 10.56 -2.01 -7.75
C TRP A 24 10.47 -0.49 -7.79
N ALA A 25 11.38 0.18 -8.49
CA ALA A 25 11.29 1.62 -8.71
C ALA A 25 10.03 1.98 -9.52
N ILE A 26 9.73 1.21 -10.57
CA ILE A 26 8.55 1.43 -11.40
C ILE A 26 7.25 1.14 -10.63
N GLU A 27 7.21 0.04 -9.86
CA GLU A 27 6.04 -0.28 -9.04
C GLU A 27 5.81 0.75 -7.92
N ALA A 28 6.89 1.23 -7.29
CA ALA A 28 6.82 2.29 -6.30
C ALA A 28 6.27 3.58 -6.91
N HIS A 29 6.71 3.95 -8.11
CA HIS A 29 6.20 5.11 -8.83
C HIS A 29 4.70 5.02 -9.11
N TYR A 30 4.22 3.89 -9.65
CA TYR A 30 2.80 3.70 -9.92
C TYR A 30 1.95 3.74 -8.65
N LEU A 31 2.43 3.10 -7.58
CA LEU A 31 1.75 3.15 -6.28
C LEU A 31 1.78 4.57 -5.70
N GLY A 32 2.90 5.29 -5.81
CA GLY A 32 3.05 6.66 -5.35
C GLY A 32 2.02 7.61 -6.00
N LEU A 33 1.86 7.52 -7.32
CA LEU A 33 0.84 8.28 -8.05
C LEU A 33 -0.58 7.94 -7.59
N ALA A 34 -0.90 6.64 -7.49
CA ALA A 34 -2.22 6.20 -7.05
C ALA A 34 -2.55 6.67 -5.63
N LEU A 35 -1.60 6.56 -4.70
CA LEU A 35 -1.79 6.99 -3.31
C LEU A 35 -1.88 8.51 -3.19
N SER A 36 -1.09 9.26 -3.96
CA SER A 36 -1.18 10.73 -3.99
C SER A 36 -2.58 11.19 -4.42
N ASN A 37 -3.16 10.53 -5.42
CA ASN A 37 -4.54 10.79 -5.83
C ASN A 37 -5.53 10.48 -4.69
N LEU A 38 -5.40 9.33 -4.02
CA LEU A 38 -6.27 8.99 -2.89
C LEU A 38 -6.13 9.99 -1.73
N VAL A 39 -4.92 10.47 -1.45
CA VAL A 39 -4.69 11.51 -0.44
C VAL A 39 -5.45 12.78 -0.80
N CYS A 40 -5.37 13.24 -2.05
CA CYS A 40 -6.06 14.45 -2.49
C CYS A 40 -7.59 14.30 -2.54
N ILE A 41 -8.11 13.11 -2.87
CA ILE A 41 -9.56 12.88 -3.04
C ILE A 41 -10.24 12.60 -1.69
N LEU A 42 -9.64 11.75 -0.86
CA LEU A 42 -10.28 11.19 0.33
C LEU A 42 -9.68 11.68 1.65
N SER A 43 -8.45 12.21 1.62
CA SER A 43 -7.67 12.59 2.81
C SER A 43 -7.75 11.53 3.93
N PRO A 44 -7.42 10.25 3.65
CA PRO A 44 -7.57 9.19 4.64
C PRO A 44 -6.63 9.44 5.82
N GLN A 45 -6.99 8.94 7.01
CA GLN A 45 -6.13 9.05 8.20
C GLN A 45 -5.02 7.98 8.24
N ARG A 46 -5.18 6.89 7.47
CA ARG A 46 -4.23 5.80 7.31
C ARG A 46 -4.48 5.06 6.01
N ILE A 47 -3.41 4.60 5.37
CA ILE A 47 -3.43 3.77 4.17
C ILE A 47 -2.75 2.44 4.50
N ILE A 48 -3.44 1.33 4.25
CA ILE A 48 -2.92 -0.02 4.51
C ILE A 48 -2.70 -0.72 3.18
N LEU A 49 -1.45 -1.08 2.88
CA LEU A 49 -1.08 -1.75 1.64
C LEU A 49 -0.85 -3.24 1.89
N GLY A 50 -1.75 -4.08 1.38
CA GLY A 50 -1.65 -5.54 1.43
C GLY A 50 -1.49 -6.18 0.05
N GLY A 51 -1.59 -7.51 0.00
CA GLY A 51 -1.43 -8.32 -1.21
C GLY A 51 0.01 -8.79 -1.44
N GLY A 52 0.19 -9.81 -2.29
CA GLY A 52 1.46 -10.53 -2.45
C GLY A 52 2.64 -9.64 -2.90
N VAL A 53 2.40 -8.62 -3.72
CA VAL A 53 3.46 -7.68 -4.12
C VAL A 53 3.97 -6.87 -2.92
N MET A 54 3.08 -6.54 -1.97
CA MET A 54 3.42 -5.77 -0.78
C MET A 54 4.11 -6.60 0.31
N GLU A 55 4.30 -7.91 0.09
CA GLU A 55 5.17 -8.74 0.95
C GLU A 55 6.64 -8.32 0.81
N GLN A 56 7.00 -7.70 -0.31
CA GLN A 56 8.31 -7.12 -0.58
C GLN A 56 8.51 -5.83 0.23
N ARG A 57 9.02 -5.96 1.46
CA ARG A 57 9.07 -4.85 2.45
C ARG A 57 9.96 -3.69 2.02
N HIS A 58 10.96 -3.92 1.18
CA HIS A 58 11.81 -2.86 0.63
C HIS A 58 11.04 -1.87 -0.27
N LEU A 59 9.83 -2.22 -0.71
CA LEU A 59 9.01 -1.34 -1.53
C LEU A 59 8.40 -0.17 -0.74
N PHE A 60 8.19 -0.31 0.57
CA PHE A 60 7.56 0.74 1.39
C PHE A 60 8.37 2.06 1.39
N PRO A 61 9.69 2.06 1.68
CA PRO A 61 10.50 3.26 1.58
C PRO A 61 10.46 3.94 0.21
N LEU A 62 10.42 3.15 -0.87
CA LEU A 62 10.33 3.68 -2.24
C LEU A 62 8.98 4.37 -2.46
N ILE A 63 7.87 3.74 -2.05
CA ILE A 63 6.54 4.34 -2.13
C ILE A 63 6.45 5.62 -1.30
N HIS A 64 7.02 5.63 -0.08
CA HIS A 64 7.04 6.82 0.77
C HIS A 64 7.78 7.99 0.13
N ALA A 65 8.87 7.71 -0.61
CA ALA A 65 9.58 8.73 -1.37
C ALA A 65 8.71 9.25 -2.53
N GLU A 66 8.13 8.36 -3.33
CA GLU A 66 7.29 8.69 -4.48
C GLU A 66 6.05 9.51 -4.11
N VAL A 67 5.36 9.17 -3.00
CA VAL A 67 4.22 9.96 -2.52
C VAL A 67 4.64 11.37 -2.10
N ARG A 68 5.74 11.51 -1.36
CA ARG A 68 6.23 12.84 -0.95
C ARG A 68 6.66 13.68 -2.14
N GLN A 69 7.36 13.06 -3.10
CA GLN A 69 7.79 13.72 -4.32
C GLN A 69 6.60 14.14 -5.18
N THR A 70 5.60 13.27 -5.35
CA THR A 70 4.42 13.55 -6.16
C THR A 70 3.57 14.67 -5.55
N LEU A 71 3.35 14.64 -4.24
CA LEU A 71 2.59 15.69 -3.55
C LEU A 71 3.36 17.01 -3.47
N ASN A 72 4.69 16.97 -3.49
CA ASN A 72 5.57 18.14 -3.53
C ASN A 72 5.17 19.30 -2.59
N GLY A 73 4.76 18.97 -1.36
CA GLY A 73 4.34 19.96 -0.36
C GLY A 73 2.92 20.53 -0.52
N TYR A 74 2.15 20.12 -1.54
CA TYR A 74 0.76 20.54 -1.72
C TYR A 74 -0.12 20.16 -0.52
N VAL A 75 0.03 18.93 -0.02
CA VAL A 75 -0.62 18.46 1.21
C VAL A 75 0.38 18.54 2.36
N ALA A 76 0.40 19.68 3.05
CA ALA A 76 1.32 19.97 4.15
C ALA A 76 0.88 19.37 5.51
N SER A 77 0.51 18.08 5.52
CA SER A 77 0.13 17.36 6.74
C SER A 77 1.36 16.70 7.39
N PRO A 78 1.52 16.75 8.74
CA PRO A 78 2.58 16.02 9.43
C PRO A 78 2.57 14.51 9.15
N ALA A 79 1.40 13.93 8.86
CA ALA A 79 1.26 12.52 8.50
C ALA A 79 1.98 12.17 7.19
N VAL A 80 1.97 13.10 6.22
CA VAL A 80 2.60 12.89 4.90
C VAL A 80 4.05 13.38 4.90
N MET A 81 4.33 14.52 5.52
CA MET A 81 5.65 15.14 5.46
C MET A 81 6.68 14.46 6.37
N ALA A 82 6.29 14.14 7.61
CA ALA A 82 7.21 13.68 8.66
C ALA A 82 6.96 12.24 9.11
N ARG A 83 5.71 11.79 9.11
CA ARG A 83 5.30 10.50 9.69
C ARG A 83 4.70 9.53 8.67
N ILE A 84 5.21 9.58 7.43
CA ILE A 84 4.65 8.80 6.33
C ILE A 84 4.76 7.28 6.56
N ALA A 85 5.77 6.85 7.31
CA ALA A 85 5.93 5.45 7.71
C ALA A 85 4.83 4.95 8.66
N ASP A 86 4.19 5.83 9.42
CA ASP A 86 3.04 5.52 10.28
C ASP A 86 1.70 5.68 9.53
N TYR A 87 1.75 6.36 8.39
CA TYR A 87 0.61 6.70 7.56
C TYR A 87 0.32 5.65 6.49
N ILE A 88 1.35 5.21 5.76
CA ILE A 88 1.28 4.16 4.74
C ILE A 88 1.98 2.91 5.30
N VAL A 89 1.18 1.95 5.74
CA VAL A 89 1.63 0.82 6.56
C VAL A 89 1.27 -0.53 5.95
N PRO A 90 2.00 -1.60 6.31
CA PRO A 90 1.55 -2.96 6.06
C PRO A 90 0.33 -3.33 6.93
N PRO A 91 -0.46 -4.35 6.54
CA PRO A 91 -1.56 -4.83 7.38
C PRO A 91 -1.04 -5.45 8.68
N GLY A 92 -1.51 -4.94 9.83
CA GLY A 92 -1.15 -5.49 11.15
C GLY A 92 -1.65 -6.92 11.39
N LEU A 93 -2.71 -7.33 10.69
CA LEU A 93 -3.25 -8.69 10.72
C LEU A 93 -2.60 -9.63 9.69
N GLY A 94 -1.62 -9.13 8.93
CA GLY A 94 -1.00 -9.83 7.81
C GLY A 94 -2.04 -10.26 6.77
N ASN A 95 -1.85 -11.44 6.19
CA ASN A 95 -2.72 -12.00 5.15
C ASN A 95 -4.12 -12.42 5.65
N ARG A 96 -4.41 -12.24 6.94
CA ARG A 96 -5.70 -12.59 7.56
C ARG A 96 -6.69 -11.43 7.60
N ALA A 97 -6.30 -10.22 7.17
CA ALA A 97 -7.14 -9.03 7.27
C ALA A 97 -8.52 -9.22 6.60
N GLY A 98 -8.57 -9.87 5.42
CA GLY A 98 -9.83 -10.14 4.71
C GLY A 98 -10.74 -11.12 5.45
N MET A 99 -10.20 -12.28 5.86
CA MET A 99 -10.97 -13.30 6.61
C MET A 99 -11.48 -12.76 7.95
N LEU A 100 -10.61 -12.08 8.71
CA LEU A 100 -11.01 -11.48 9.99
C LEU A 100 -12.00 -10.33 9.80
N GLY A 101 -11.92 -9.60 8.69
CA GLY A 101 -12.93 -8.62 8.29
C GLY A 101 -14.30 -9.24 8.08
N ALA A 102 -14.38 -10.40 7.42
CA ALA A 102 -15.65 -11.13 7.23
C ALA A 102 -16.25 -11.60 8.56
N ILE A 103 -15.42 -12.10 9.48
CA ILE A 103 -15.86 -12.47 10.84
C ILE A 103 -16.36 -11.25 11.60
N ALA A 104 -15.65 -10.12 11.50
CA ALA A 104 -16.05 -8.87 12.15
C ALA A 104 -17.41 -8.37 11.62
N LEU A 105 -17.66 -8.47 10.31
CA LEU A 105 -18.96 -8.15 9.71
C LEU A 105 -20.07 -9.06 10.29
N ALA A 106 -19.84 -10.37 10.38
CA ALA A 106 -20.82 -11.30 10.95
C ALA A 106 -21.13 -10.98 12.42
N GLN A 107 -20.11 -10.63 13.22
CA GLN A 107 -20.28 -10.21 14.61
C GLN A 107 -21.08 -8.91 14.73
N GLN A 108 -20.85 -7.94 13.85
CA GLN A 108 -21.61 -6.69 13.83
C GLN A 108 -23.08 -6.94 13.51
N THR A 109 -23.38 -7.77 12.50
CA THR A 109 -24.76 -8.13 12.16
C THR A 109 -25.46 -8.89 13.29
N ALA A 110 -24.77 -9.85 13.93
CA ALA A 110 -25.34 -10.59 15.05
C ALA A 110 -25.67 -9.70 16.26
N ARG A 111 -24.83 -8.70 16.55
CA ARG A 111 -25.09 -7.72 17.63
C ARG A 111 -26.22 -6.76 17.29
N ALA A 112 -26.37 -6.37 16.02
CA ALA A 112 -27.44 -5.47 15.58
C ALA A 112 -28.83 -6.14 15.56
N ALA A 113 -28.88 -7.48 15.56
CA ALA A 113 -30.11 -8.26 15.60
C ALA A 113 -30.59 -8.60 17.03
N GLN A 114 -29.82 -8.23 18.05
CA GLN A 114 -30.17 -8.35 19.48
C GLN A 114 -30.73 -7.04 19.99
#